data_AF-A0A2A6CS91-F1
#
_entry.id   AF-A0A2A6CS91-F1
#
_cell.length_a   1.000
_cell.length_b   1.000
_cell.length_c   1.000
_cell.angle_alpha   90.00
_cell.angle_beta   90.00
_cell.angle_gamma   90.00
#
_symmetry.space_group_name_H-M   'P 1'
#
loop_
_entity.id
_entity.type
_entity.pdbx_description
1 polymer ?
#
loop_
_entity_poly.entity_id
_entity_poly.type
_entity_poly.pdbx_seq_one_letter_code
_entity_poly.pdbx_strand_id
1 'polypeptide(L)'
;MSTDVKEYTAAQVEQHCTHDSLWIIYDGKVYDMTSFYPQHPGGTALLRKAGKASDVTTSLQMVQAHGLPWQIIQKKLAENQIGVLKRPY
;
A
#
# COMPACT_ATOMS: atom_id res chain seq x y z
N MET A 1 0.80 -3.93 25.54
CA MET A 1 1.42 -4.98 24.71
C MET A 1 2.16 -4.28 23.60
N SER A 2 3.49 -4.26 23.64
CA SER A 2 4.29 -3.65 22.57
C SER A 2 4.24 -4.57 21.35
N THR A 3 3.32 -4.32 20.44
CA THR A 3 3.41 -4.88 19.10
C THR A 3 4.63 -4.25 18.46
N ASP A 4 5.70 -5.01 18.28
CA ASP A 4 6.89 -4.56 17.55
C ASP A 4 6.47 -4.26 16.11
N VAL A 5 6.22 -2.99 15.82
CA VAL A 5 5.78 -2.56 14.50
C VAL A 5 7.03 -2.49 13.63
N LYS A 6 7.10 -3.37 12.64
CA LYS A 6 8.22 -3.40 11.70
C LYS A 6 8.29 -2.08 10.91
N GLU A 7 9.46 -1.47 10.92
CA GLU A 7 9.72 -0.23 10.17
C GLU A 7 10.41 -0.53 8.84
N TYR A 8 10.03 0.21 7.80
CA TYR A 8 10.65 0.15 6.48
C TYR A 8 11.06 1.53 6.01
N THR A 9 12.20 1.64 5.34
CA THR A 9 12.59 2.88 4.65
C THR A 9 11.87 2.99 3.31
N ALA A 10 11.76 4.21 2.78
CA ALA A 10 11.23 4.41 1.43
C ALA A 10 12.01 3.60 0.39
N ALA A 11 13.35 3.55 0.51
CA ALA A 11 14.21 2.78 -0.38
C ALA A 11 13.94 1.27 -0.33
N GLN A 12 13.58 0.71 0.84
CA GLN A 12 13.16 -0.69 0.94
C GLN A 12 11.84 -0.91 0.22
N VAL A 13 10.87 -0.01 0.39
CA VAL A 13 9.57 -0.11 -0.30
C VAL A 13 9.73 -0.01 -1.82
N GLU A 14 10.65 0.83 -2.31
CA GLU A 14 10.91 1.02 -3.74
C GLU A 14 11.40 -0.25 -4.47
N GLN A 15 11.95 -1.22 -3.73
CA GLN A 15 12.37 -2.51 -4.31
C GLN A 15 11.18 -3.40 -4.70
N HIS A 16 9.97 -3.09 -4.22
CA HIS A 16 8.75 -3.86 -4.44
C HIS A 16 7.82 -3.15 -5.44
N CYS A 17 8.26 -3.12 -6.70
CA CYS A 17 7.61 -2.38 -7.80
C CYS A 17 7.04 -3.27 -8.93
N THR A 18 6.95 -4.59 -8.75
CA THR A 18 6.48 -5.54 -9.77
C THR A 18 5.15 -6.20 -9.38
N HIS A 19 4.55 -6.97 -10.28
CA HIS A 19 3.31 -7.70 -9.99
C HIS A 19 3.51 -8.85 -8.98
N ASP A 20 4.70 -9.45 -8.98
CA ASP A 20 5.10 -10.53 -8.05
C ASP A 20 5.69 -9.99 -6.74
N SER A 21 5.83 -8.67 -6.61
CA SER A 21 6.42 -8.00 -5.46
C SER A 21 5.97 -6.54 -5.46
N LEU A 22 4.81 -6.28 -4.86
CA LEU A 22 4.08 -5.01 -5.00
C LEU A 22 3.80 -4.39 -3.63
N TRP A 23 4.60 -3.40 -3.23
CA TRP A 23 4.34 -2.66 -2.00
C TRP A 23 3.89 -1.22 -2.26
N ILE A 24 3.07 -0.70 -1.36
CA ILE A 24 2.60 0.69 -1.36
C ILE A 24 2.73 1.30 0.04
N ILE A 25 2.78 2.63 0.06
CA ILE A 25 2.73 3.45 1.28
C ILE A 25 1.38 4.16 1.30
N TYR A 26 0.62 4.01 2.38
CA TYR A 26 -0.62 4.76 2.60
C TYR A 26 -0.68 5.25 4.04
N ASP A 27 -0.84 6.56 4.24
CA ASP A 27 -0.89 7.22 5.55
C ASP A 27 0.30 6.83 6.45
N GLY A 28 1.50 6.80 5.87
CA GLY A 28 2.73 6.41 6.56
C GLY A 28 2.80 4.93 6.98
N LYS A 29 1.89 4.08 6.52
CA LYS A 29 1.92 2.63 6.71
C LYS A 29 2.35 1.92 5.44
N VAL A 30 2.95 0.74 5.57
CA VAL A 30 3.47 -0.06 4.45
C VAL A 30 2.62 -1.30 4.29
N TYR A 31 2.23 -1.57 3.04
CA TYR A 31 1.32 -2.65 2.67
C TYR A 31 1.91 -3.50 1.55
N ASP A 32 1.81 -4.82 1.69
CA ASP A 32 2.14 -5.77 0.62
C ASP A 32 0.87 -6.16 -0.13
N MET A 33 0.72 -5.66 -1.35
CA MET A 33 -0.47 -5.90 -2.17
C MET A 33 -0.24 -7.00 -3.23
N THR A 34 0.86 -7.75 -3.16
CA THR A 34 1.23 -8.77 -4.14
C THR A 34 0.10 -9.78 -4.36
N SER A 35 -0.42 -10.37 -3.27
CA SER A 35 -1.51 -11.35 -3.31
C SER A 35 -2.86 -10.74 -3.72
N PHE A 36 -3.03 -9.43 -3.53
CA PHE A 36 -4.27 -8.73 -3.88
C PHE A 36 -4.28 -8.23 -5.32
N TYR A 37 -3.12 -7.98 -5.92
CA TYR A 37 -2.98 -7.47 -7.29
C TYR A 37 -3.90 -8.14 -8.33
N PRO A 38 -3.99 -9.48 -8.45
CA PRO A 38 -4.86 -10.12 -9.44
C PRO A 38 -6.37 -9.90 -9.20
N GLN A 39 -6.76 -9.51 -7.99
CA GLN A 39 -8.15 -9.25 -7.58
C GLN A 39 -8.49 -7.75 -7.63
N HIS A 40 -7.53 -6.88 -7.95
CA HIS A 40 -7.71 -5.43 -7.92
C HIS A 40 -8.62 -4.97 -9.07
N PRO A 41 -9.82 -4.40 -8.79
CA PRO A 41 -10.77 -4.00 -9.83
C PRO A 41 -10.24 -2.88 -10.76
N GLY A 42 -9.30 -2.06 -10.28
CA GLY A 42 -8.61 -1.06 -11.09
C GLY A 42 -7.46 -1.61 -11.95
N GLY A 43 -7.25 -2.93 -11.96
CA GLY A 43 -6.23 -3.61 -12.75
C GLY A 43 -4.82 -3.06 -12.49
N THR A 44 -4.10 -2.74 -13.58
CA THR A 44 -2.72 -2.26 -13.58
C THR A 44 -2.52 -0.88 -12.94
N ALA A 45 -3.58 -0.16 -12.58
CA ALA A 45 -3.48 1.13 -11.90
C ALA A 45 -2.69 1.05 -10.59
N LEU A 46 -2.72 -0.10 -9.90
CA LEU A 46 -1.95 -0.35 -8.68
C LEU A 46 -0.44 -0.40 -8.97
N LEU A 47 -0.01 -0.98 -10.10
CA LEU A 47 1.40 -1.03 -10.51
C LEU A 47 2.00 0.34 -10.77
N ARG A 48 1.20 1.31 -11.24
CA ARG A 48 1.66 2.71 -11.42
C ARG A 48 2.09 3.37 -10.11
N LYS A 49 1.74 2.78 -8.98
CA LYS A 49 2.03 3.25 -7.63
C LYS A 49 2.92 2.29 -6.84
N ALA A 50 3.15 1.09 -7.36
CA ALA A 50 4.02 0.09 -6.75
C ALA A 50 5.46 0.60 -6.65
N GLY A 51 6.09 0.35 -5.51
CA GLY A 51 7.50 0.67 -5.26
C GLY A 51 7.87 2.12 -5.56
N LYS A 52 6.95 3.06 -5.31
CA LYS A 52 7.26 4.48 -5.27
C LYS A 52 7.46 4.90 -3.82
N ALA A 53 8.49 5.70 -3.55
CA ALA A 53 8.63 6.40 -2.27
C ALA A 53 7.46 7.36 -1.96
N SER A 54 6.62 7.67 -2.96
CA SER A 54 5.48 8.57 -2.82
C SER A 54 4.30 7.89 -2.15
N ASP A 55 3.83 8.46 -1.04
CA ASP A 55 2.61 8.03 -0.36
C ASP A 55 1.41 8.12 -1.32
N VAL A 56 0.67 7.02 -1.44
CA VAL A 56 -0.47 6.92 -2.36
C VAL A 56 -1.74 7.51 -1.76
N THR A 57 -1.71 8.09 -0.55
CA THR A 57 -2.86 8.68 0.15
C THR A 57 -3.73 9.53 -0.76
N THR A 58 -3.14 10.48 -1.50
CA THR A 58 -3.89 11.35 -2.43
C THR A 58 -4.49 10.57 -3.61
N SER A 59 -3.79 9.53 -4.09
CA SER A 59 -4.30 8.67 -5.16
C SER A 59 -5.44 7.78 -4.65
N LEU A 60 -5.34 7.28 -3.42
CA LEU A 60 -6.36 6.48 -2.75
C LEU A 60 -7.60 7.32 -2.35
N GLN A 61 -7.42 8.63 -2.16
CA GLN A 61 -8.53 9.57 -1.94
C GLN A 61 -9.26 9.91 -3.25
N MET A 62 -8.56 10.02 -4.38
CA MET A 62 -9.21 10.14 -5.70
C MET A 62 -9.89 8.82 -6.14
N VAL A 63 -9.40 7.70 -5.61
CA VAL A 63 -9.99 6.35 -5.65
C VAL A 63 -11.32 6.27 -4.88
N GLN A 64 -11.79 7.31 -4.20
CA GLN A 64 -13.18 7.39 -3.71
C GLN A 64 -14.22 7.35 -4.86
N ALA A 65 -13.78 7.46 -6.12
CA ALA A 65 -14.54 7.09 -7.33
C ALA A 65 -14.55 5.58 -7.66
N HIS A 66 -13.90 4.73 -6.86
CA HIS A 66 -14.12 3.29 -6.89
C HIS A 66 -15.55 3.09 -6.42
N GLY A 67 -16.43 2.55 -7.26
CA GLY A 67 -17.81 2.21 -6.88
C GLY A 67 -17.93 1.18 -5.73
N LEU A 68 -16.85 0.91 -5.00
CA LEU A 68 -16.79 0.05 -3.82
C LEU A 68 -16.91 0.89 -2.53
N PRO A 69 -17.66 0.41 -1.54
CA PRO A 69 -17.67 1.01 -0.20
C PRO A 69 -16.27 1.11 0.41
N TRP A 70 -15.97 2.27 1.01
CA TRP A 70 -14.68 2.55 1.67
C TRP A 70 -14.29 1.49 2.72
N GLN A 71 -15.28 0.88 3.38
CA GLN A 71 -15.06 -0.20 4.36
C GLN A 71 -14.35 -1.41 3.74
N ILE A 72 -14.59 -1.72 2.46
CA ILE A 72 -13.90 -2.82 1.77
C ILE A 72 -12.43 -2.48 1.54
N ILE A 73 -12.16 -1.21 1.18
CA ILE A 73 -10.79 -0.71 0.99
C ILE A 73 -10.03 -0.76 2.32
N GLN A 74 -10.65 -0.28 3.40
CA GLN A 74 -10.06 -0.34 4.74
C GLN A 74 -9.77 -1.76 5.19
N LYS A 75 -10.70 -2.70 4.95
CA LYS A 75 -10.50 -4.11 5.25
C LYS A 75 -9.30 -4.67 4.48
N LYS A 76 -9.19 -4.38 3.18
CA LYS A 76 -8.06 -4.84 2.37
C LYS A 76 -6.73 -4.22 2.80
N LEU A 77 -6.70 -2.93 3.14
CA LEU A 77 -5.49 -2.33 3.73
C LEU A 77 -5.12 -3.03 5.04
N ALA A 78 -6.07 -3.24 5.95
CA ALA A 78 -5.80 -3.91 7.23
C ALA A 78 -5.27 -5.34 7.05
N GLU A 79 -5.80 -6.11 6.08
CA GLU A 79 -5.34 -7.47 5.76
C GLU A 79 -3.92 -7.52 5.21
N ASN A 80 -3.45 -6.44 4.57
CA ASN A 80 -2.19 -6.41 3.84
C ASN A 80 -1.12 -5.51 4.49
N GLN A 81 -1.37 -4.96 5.68
CA GLN A 81 -0.40 -4.11 6.37
C GLN A 81 0.76 -4.95 6.91
N ILE A 82 1.99 -4.58 6.54
CA ILE A 82 3.22 -5.29 6.96
C ILE A 82 4.10 -4.47 7.90
N GLY A 83 3.81 -3.18 8.07
CA GLY A 83 4.56 -2.30 8.95
C GLY A 83 4.27 -0.82 8.76
N VAL A 84 5.21 0.02 9.18
CA VAL A 84 5.16 1.48 9.05
C VAL A 84 6.36 2.01 8.30
N LEU A 85 6.18 3.17 7.66
CA LEU A 85 7.27 3.89 7.03
C LEU A 85 8.10 4.58 8.12
N LYS A 86 9.40 4.31 8.11
CA LYS A 86 10.37 5.02 8.93
C LYS A 86 10.43 6.48 8.50
N ARG A 87 9.94 7.38 9.34
CA ARG A 87 10.02 8.82 9.08
C ARG A 87 11.47 9.29 9.26
N PRO A 88 12.00 10.16 8.38
CA PRO A 88 13.25 10.85 8.69
C PRO A 88 13.05 11.68 9.97
N TYR A 89 14.07 11.63 10.84
CA TYR A 89 14.14 12.40 12.09
C TYR A 89 14.08 13.91 11.83
#